data_AF-A0A8S2CQQ4-F1
#
_entry.id   AF-A0A8S2CQQ4-F1
#
_cell.length_a   1.000
_cell.length_b   1.000
_cell.length_c   1.000
_cell.angle_alpha   90.00
_cell.angle_beta   90.00
_cell.angle_gamma   90.00
#
_symmetry.space_group_name_H-M   'P 1'
#
loop_
_entity.id
_entity.type
_entity.pdbx_description
1 polymer ?
#
loop_
_entity_poly.entity_id
_entity_poly.type
_entity_poly.pdbx_seq_one_letter_code
_entity_poly.pdbx_strand_id
1 'polypeptide(L)'
;MLPSSPDVLVCRTYQQQEGYNQDQDQVVSQPSSFELNSSVDDVLSIARDQPAILPCKAILFIPEPERVMWYKLNTDHNHHHHHHQTTSTTLTVGKHLITKDPRISVFHYNFDPLTPARWDLYISKVKQTDQSMYQCHVILNSISSRSNIRLIVEDITVNIQPSDIIVEAGQSTQFSCNFTGKKRVRRETVTWLKDDQPIAVNQGEIISTSEYPNVTMTVLKIFSSKPSHTGIEVLNPNTQF
;
A
#
# COMPACT_ATOMS: atom_id res chain seq x y z
N MET A 1 -15.58 -8.99 -17.06
CA MET A 1 -14.41 -9.83 -17.40
C MET A 1 -13.20 -9.08 -16.89
N LEU A 2 -12.59 -9.55 -15.80
CA LEU A 2 -11.33 -8.98 -15.30
C LEU A 2 -10.24 -9.31 -16.33
N PRO A 3 -9.33 -8.38 -16.67
CA PRO A 3 -8.20 -8.72 -17.53
C PRO A 3 -7.39 -9.82 -16.82
N SER A 4 -7.11 -10.91 -17.54
CA SER A 4 -6.16 -11.92 -17.10
C SER A 4 -4.85 -11.22 -16.76
N SER A 5 -4.39 -11.39 -15.52
CA SER A 5 -3.10 -10.85 -15.08
C SER A 5 -2.03 -11.34 -16.05
N PRO A 6 -1.19 -10.46 -16.63
CA PRO A 6 -0.06 -10.90 -17.43
C PRO A 6 0.85 -11.78 -16.56
N ASP A 7 1.52 -12.76 -17.15
CA ASP A 7 2.29 -13.83 -16.49
C ASP A 7 3.57 -13.33 -15.74
N VAL A 8 3.49 -12.23 -15.00
CA VAL A 8 4.60 -11.38 -14.55
C VAL A 8 5.22 -11.92 -13.25
N LEU A 9 6.55 -12.07 -13.24
CA LEU A 9 7.32 -12.30 -12.01
C LEU A 9 7.62 -10.96 -11.34
N VAL A 10 7.18 -10.82 -10.10
CA VAL A 10 7.39 -9.61 -9.30
C VAL A 10 8.02 -9.97 -7.97
N CYS A 11 8.84 -9.07 -7.45
CA CYS A 11 9.41 -9.15 -6.12
C CYS A 11 9.05 -7.86 -5.36
N ARG A 12 8.34 -7.99 -4.23
CA ARG A 12 7.85 -6.83 -3.46
C ARG A 12 8.13 -6.96 -1.97
N THR A 13 8.11 -5.83 -1.27
CA THR A 13 7.96 -5.80 0.18
C THR A 13 6.47 -5.87 0.54
N TYR A 14 6.12 -6.65 1.55
CA TYR A 14 4.80 -6.66 2.15
C TYR A 14 4.72 -5.59 3.24
N GLN A 15 3.62 -4.83 3.27
CA GLN A 15 3.27 -4.00 4.41
C GLN A 15 2.64 -4.91 5.46
N GLN A 16 3.30 -5.13 6.60
CA GLN A 16 2.57 -5.59 7.77
C GLN A 16 1.51 -4.53 8.10
N GLN A 17 0.24 -4.84 7.86
CA GLN A 17 -0.81 -4.28 8.70
C GLN A 17 -0.49 -4.81 10.10
N GLU A 18 -0.13 -3.93 11.04
CA GLU A 18 -0.11 -4.27 12.46
C GLU A 18 -1.56 -4.59 12.88
N GLY A 19 -1.95 -5.84 12.64
CA GLY A 19 -3.24 -6.39 12.97
C GLY A 19 -3.06 -7.42 14.06
N TYR A 20 -3.52 -7.05 15.25
CA TYR A 20 -4.18 -7.94 16.21
C TYR A 20 -3.29 -9.02 16.86
N ASN A 21 -2.74 -8.69 18.04
CA ASN A 21 -2.39 -9.72 19.03
C ASN A 21 -3.67 -10.48 19.40
N GLN A 22 -3.82 -11.68 18.87
CA GLN A 22 -4.67 -12.70 19.48
C GLN A 22 -3.97 -13.19 20.73
N ASP A 23 -4.40 -12.72 21.89
CA ASP A 23 -4.47 -13.49 23.14
C ASP A 23 -5.07 -12.61 24.25
N GLN A 24 -6.35 -12.86 24.56
CA GLN A 24 -6.87 -12.99 25.93
C GLN A 24 -8.39 -13.19 25.88
N ASP A 25 -8.80 -14.44 26.09
CA ASP A 25 -10.11 -14.76 26.65
C ASP A 25 -10.27 -14.07 28.01
N GLN A 26 -11.09 -13.03 28.09
CA GLN A 26 -11.85 -12.70 29.31
C GLN A 26 -13.19 -12.07 28.98
N VAL A 27 -14.24 -12.79 29.40
CA VAL A 27 -15.63 -12.35 29.47
C VAL A 27 -15.75 -11.27 30.54
N VAL A 28 -16.00 -10.01 30.15
CA VAL A 28 -16.57 -8.98 31.04
C VAL A 28 -17.52 -8.08 30.24
N SER A 29 -18.68 -7.85 30.85
CA SER A 29 -19.89 -7.08 30.50
C SER A 29 -19.77 -5.81 29.65
N GLN A 30 -20.85 -5.55 28.88
CA GLN A 30 -21.14 -4.28 28.18
C GLN A 30 -20.80 -3.03 29.00
N PRO A 31 -20.34 -1.97 28.31
CA PRO A 31 -20.75 -0.61 28.63
C PRO A 31 -21.45 0.06 27.44
N SER A 32 -22.58 0.68 27.76
CA SER A 32 -23.22 1.76 27.03
C SER A 32 -22.24 2.91 26.75
N SER A 33 -22.43 3.59 25.61
CA SER A 33 -21.60 4.65 24.99
C SER A 33 -20.41 4.15 24.17
N PHE A 34 -20.65 4.03 22.85
CA PHE A 34 -19.58 3.91 21.85
C PHE A 34 -18.91 5.28 21.70
N GLU A 35 -17.89 5.54 22.51
CA GLU A 35 -16.86 6.49 22.12
C GLU A 35 -15.92 5.77 21.14
N LEU A 36 -16.06 6.09 19.85
CA LEU A 36 -15.08 5.72 18.83
C LEU A 36 -13.77 6.43 19.19
N ASN A 37 -12.89 5.74 19.91
CA ASN A 37 -11.54 6.20 20.21
C ASN A 37 -10.79 6.48 18.90
N SER A 38 -10.81 7.74 18.47
CA SER A 38 -10.02 8.29 17.38
C SER A 38 -8.58 8.43 17.85
N SER A 39 -7.81 7.35 17.92
CA SER A 39 -6.39 7.47 18.31
C SER A 39 -5.54 6.24 17.98
N VAL A 40 -5.36 5.96 16.70
CA VAL A 40 -4.04 5.54 16.19
C VAL A 40 -3.87 6.25 14.84
N ASP A 41 -2.86 7.10 14.70
CA ASP A 41 -2.47 7.64 13.39
C ASP A 41 -2.12 6.44 12.48
N ASP A 42 -3.04 6.01 11.61
CA ASP A 42 -2.72 4.96 10.65
C ASP A 42 -1.51 5.37 9.83
N VAL A 43 -0.51 4.50 9.72
CA VAL A 43 0.69 4.75 8.93
C VAL A 43 0.65 3.86 7.69
N LEU A 44 0.84 4.47 6.52
CA LEU A 44 0.94 3.77 5.24
C LEU A 44 2.29 4.09 4.61
N SER A 45 3.12 3.07 4.38
CA SER A 45 4.50 3.23 3.88
C SER A 45 4.62 2.76 2.42
N ILE A 46 4.66 3.68 1.46
CA ILE A 46 4.62 3.35 0.02
C ILE A 46 5.95 3.69 -0.64
N ALA A 47 6.50 2.76 -1.43
CA ALA A 47 7.68 3.02 -2.23
C ALA A 47 7.41 4.05 -3.35
N ARG A 48 8.45 4.74 -3.83
CA ARG A 48 8.31 5.68 -4.94
C ARG A 48 7.75 5.02 -6.19
N ASP A 49 6.96 5.78 -6.94
CA ASP A 49 6.32 5.40 -8.21
C ASP A 49 5.28 4.27 -8.11
N GLN A 50 5.08 3.70 -6.91
CA GLN A 50 4.00 2.77 -6.64
C GLN A 50 2.66 3.48 -6.43
N PRO A 51 1.54 2.81 -6.73
CA PRO A 51 0.23 3.32 -6.39
C PRO A 51 -0.04 3.24 -4.89
N ALA A 52 -0.80 4.20 -4.35
CA ALA A 52 -1.26 4.20 -2.97
C ALA A 52 -2.79 4.34 -2.91
N ILE A 53 -3.42 3.56 -2.03
CA ILE A 53 -4.83 3.69 -1.66
C ILE A 53 -4.88 4.06 -0.18
N LEU A 54 -5.39 5.26 0.10
CA LEU A 54 -5.57 5.77 1.45
C LEU A 54 -7.03 5.54 1.86
N PRO A 55 -7.30 4.58 2.76
CA PRO A 55 -8.66 4.26 3.15
C PRO A 55 -9.28 5.39 3.97
N CYS A 56 -10.53 5.76 3.66
CA CYS A 56 -11.29 6.62 4.56
C CYS A 56 -11.91 5.77 5.67
N LYS A 57 -11.33 5.84 6.88
CA LYS A 57 -11.83 5.14 8.07
C LYS A 57 -12.79 5.98 8.91
N ALA A 58 -13.15 7.18 8.47
CA ALA A 58 -14.20 7.99 9.07
C ALA A 58 -15.56 7.36 8.76
N ILE A 59 -15.87 6.24 9.42
CA ILE A 59 -17.08 5.44 9.18
C ILE A 59 -18.26 6.14 9.84
N LEU A 60 -19.27 6.43 9.03
CA LEU A 60 -20.66 6.47 9.45
C LEU A 60 -21.31 5.25 8.78
N PHE A 61 -21.93 4.33 9.53
CA PHE A 61 -22.59 3.13 8.99
C PHE A 61 -23.86 3.52 8.20
N ILE A 62 -23.71 4.23 7.09
CA ILE A 62 -24.79 4.95 6.41
C ILE A 62 -24.60 4.85 4.89
N PRO A 63 -25.70 4.66 4.12
CA PRO A 63 -25.65 4.35 2.69
C PRO A 63 -24.90 5.37 1.82
N GLU A 64 -25.10 6.68 1.98
CA GLU A 64 -24.28 7.71 1.30
C GLU A 64 -24.20 9.00 2.14
N PRO A 65 -23.01 9.48 2.54
CA PRO A 65 -22.85 10.74 3.26
C PRO A 65 -23.11 11.96 2.38
N GLU A 66 -23.56 13.08 2.98
CA GLU A 66 -23.81 14.33 2.25
C GLU A 66 -22.53 14.85 1.58
N ARG A 67 -21.41 14.82 2.31
CA ARG A 67 -20.10 15.24 1.81
C ARG A 67 -18.98 14.42 2.40
N VAL A 68 -18.07 13.97 1.54
CA VAL A 68 -16.76 13.43 1.94
C VAL A 68 -15.67 14.32 1.37
N MET A 69 -14.72 14.72 2.20
CA MET A 69 -13.63 15.60 1.79
C MET A 69 -12.30 15.00 2.18
N TRP A 70 -11.33 15.09 1.27
CA TRP A 70 -9.94 14.74 1.55
C TRP A 70 -9.08 15.99 1.63
N TYR A 71 -8.22 16.02 2.65
CA TYR A 71 -7.23 17.08 2.85
C TYR A 71 -5.83 16.51 2.93
N LYS A 72 -4.85 17.24 2.40
CA LYS A 72 -3.43 17.07 2.72
C LYS A 72 -3.06 18.08 3.81
N LEU A 73 -2.54 17.60 4.93
CA LEU A 73 -2.14 18.43 6.06
C LEU A 73 -0.66 18.81 5.93
N ASN A 74 -0.38 20.10 5.92
CA ASN A 74 0.98 20.62 5.94
C ASN A 74 1.36 20.89 7.40
N THR A 75 2.35 20.16 7.90
CA THR A 75 2.98 20.45 9.18
C THR A 75 4.20 21.32 8.92
N ASP A 76 4.09 22.62 9.16
CA ASP A 76 5.27 23.49 9.16
C ASP A 76 6.19 23.09 10.32
N HIS A 77 7.39 22.61 9.99
CA HIS A 77 8.42 22.25 10.98
C HIS A 77 9.23 23.47 11.48
N ASN A 78 8.84 24.70 11.11
CA ASN A 78 9.69 25.89 11.25
C ASN A 78 9.33 26.86 12.38
N HIS A 79 8.59 26.46 13.40
CA HIS A 79 8.33 27.33 14.55
C HIS A 79 8.89 26.75 15.85
N HIS A 80 10.16 27.06 16.11
CA HIS A 80 10.62 27.28 17.47
C HIS A 80 9.75 28.39 18.09
N HIS A 81 8.98 28.03 19.12
CA HIS A 81 8.04 28.81 19.93
C HIS A 81 6.53 28.64 19.61
N HIS A 82 5.93 27.66 20.32
CA HIS A 82 4.61 27.66 20.96
C HIS A 82 3.29 27.73 20.16
N HIS A 83 3.26 27.64 18.82
CA HIS A 83 1.99 27.30 18.15
C HIS A 83 2.23 26.50 16.85
N HIS A 84 1.98 25.20 16.87
CA HIS A 84 1.91 24.41 15.62
C HIS A 84 0.67 24.86 14.83
N GLN A 85 0.83 25.68 13.80
CA GLN A 85 -0.23 25.95 12.83
C GLN A 85 -0.22 24.84 11.77
N THR A 86 -1.14 23.89 11.90
CA THR A 86 -1.38 22.88 10.85
C THR A 86 -2.26 23.50 9.78
N THR A 87 -1.70 23.77 8.60
CA THR A 87 -2.50 24.21 7.44
C THR A 87 -3.00 22.98 6.68
N SER A 88 -4.17 23.06 6.04
CA SER A 88 -4.74 21.96 5.27
C SER A 88 -5.08 22.42 3.86
N THR A 89 -4.74 21.59 2.87
CA THR A 89 -5.09 21.81 1.46
C THR A 89 -6.19 20.83 1.09
N THR A 90 -7.34 21.33 0.63
CA THR A 90 -8.43 20.49 0.13
C THR A 90 -8.02 19.84 -1.18
N LEU A 91 -8.06 18.51 -1.21
CA LEU A 91 -7.78 17.72 -2.40
C LEU A 91 -9.07 17.45 -3.18
N THR A 92 -10.13 17.05 -2.49
CA THR A 92 -11.37 16.57 -3.12
C THR A 92 -12.60 16.92 -2.28
N VAL A 93 -13.75 17.02 -2.95
CA VAL A 93 -15.08 17.11 -2.35
C VAL A 93 -15.99 16.12 -3.08
N GLY A 94 -16.39 15.05 -2.40
CA GLY A 94 -16.99 13.88 -3.02
C GLY A 94 -16.06 13.33 -4.10
N LYS A 95 -16.60 13.16 -5.32
CA LYS A 95 -15.84 12.70 -6.49
C LYS A 95 -15.14 13.84 -7.23
N HIS A 96 -15.39 15.08 -6.84
CA HIS A 96 -14.83 16.25 -7.52
C HIS A 96 -13.41 16.55 -7.01
N LEU A 97 -12.46 16.64 -7.95
CA LEU A 97 -11.06 16.96 -7.66
C LEU A 97 -10.88 18.47 -7.62
N ILE A 98 -10.46 18.98 -6.45
CA ILE A 98 -10.06 20.39 -6.25
C ILE A 98 -8.56 20.55 -6.53
N THR A 99 -7.77 19.51 -6.23
CA THR A 99 -6.34 19.46 -6.53
C THR A 99 -6.07 19.53 -8.03
N LYS A 100 -4.94 20.15 -8.40
CA LYS A 100 -4.42 20.17 -9.77
C LYS A 100 -3.49 18.99 -10.07
N ASP A 101 -3.22 18.14 -9.08
CA ASP A 101 -2.35 16.99 -9.26
C ASP A 101 -3.09 15.87 -10.02
N PRO A 102 -2.69 15.56 -11.26
CA PRO A 102 -3.40 14.57 -12.08
C PRO A 102 -3.24 13.14 -11.58
N ARG A 103 -2.34 12.90 -10.62
CA ARG A 103 -2.11 11.57 -10.06
C ARG A 103 -3.15 11.19 -9.01
N ILE A 104 -3.89 12.17 -8.50
CA ILE A 104 -4.87 12.00 -7.43
C ILE A 104 -6.24 11.70 -8.02
N SER A 105 -6.87 10.64 -7.56
CA SER A 105 -8.27 10.32 -7.84
C SER A 105 -8.98 9.80 -6.58
N VAL A 106 -10.30 9.63 -6.65
CA VAL A 106 -11.10 9.08 -5.55
C VAL A 106 -11.86 7.86 -6.05
N PHE A 107 -11.76 6.77 -5.31
CA PHE A 107 -12.58 5.59 -5.55
C PHE A 107 -13.79 5.61 -4.62
N HIS A 108 -14.96 5.42 -5.22
CA HIS A 108 -16.23 5.28 -4.53
C HIS A 108 -16.76 3.86 -4.75
N TYR A 109 -16.69 3.03 -3.70
CA TYR A 109 -17.21 1.67 -3.76
C TYR A 109 -18.56 1.60 -3.06
N ASN A 110 -19.62 1.30 -3.83
CA ASN A 110 -20.92 0.87 -3.32
C ASN A 110 -21.04 -0.63 -3.63
N PHE A 111 -20.52 -1.48 -2.74
CA PHE A 111 -20.40 -2.91 -3.02
C PHE A 111 -21.68 -3.68 -2.67
N ASP A 112 -22.33 -3.32 -1.56
CA ASP A 112 -23.52 -4.00 -1.04
C ASP A 112 -24.31 -3.01 -0.15
N PRO A 113 -25.66 -2.97 -0.21
CA PRO A 113 -26.50 -2.23 0.75
C PRO A 113 -26.23 -2.54 2.25
N LEU A 114 -25.57 -3.65 2.56
CA LEU A 114 -25.16 -4.06 3.91
C LEU A 114 -23.75 -3.58 4.31
N THR A 115 -22.99 -2.99 3.38
CA THR A 115 -21.63 -2.46 3.64
C THR A 115 -21.59 -0.94 3.51
N PRO A 116 -20.88 -0.21 4.38
CA PRO A 116 -20.73 1.23 4.25
C PRO A 116 -20.03 1.59 2.93
N ALA A 117 -20.51 2.63 2.25
CA ALA A 117 -19.84 3.19 1.09
C ALA A 117 -18.41 3.63 1.46
N ARG A 118 -17.42 3.30 0.64
CA ARG A 118 -16.01 3.68 0.85
C ARG A 118 -15.57 4.77 -0.11
N TRP A 119 -14.87 5.75 0.43
CA TRP A 119 -14.40 6.96 -0.27
C TRP A 119 -12.88 7.06 -0.13
N ASP A 120 -12.18 6.18 -0.83
CA ASP A 120 -10.73 6.03 -0.68
C ASP A 120 -10.00 6.98 -1.63
N LEU A 121 -8.95 7.63 -1.14
CA LEU A 121 -8.10 8.48 -1.95
C LEU A 121 -7.04 7.63 -2.63
N TYR A 122 -6.89 7.78 -3.94
CA TYR A 122 -5.90 7.07 -4.74
C TYR A 122 -4.82 8.02 -5.26
N ILE A 123 -3.57 7.59 -5.17
CA ILE A 123 -2.42 8.26 -5.78
C ILE A 123 -1.76 7.27 -6.72
N SER A 124 -1.84 7.50 -8.03
CA SER A 124 -1.38 6.55 -9.05
C SER A 124 0.13 6.30 -9.06
N LYS A 125 0.94 7.33 -8.81
CA LYS A 125 2.42 7.26 -8.77
C LYS A 125 2.93 8.10 -7.62
N VAL A 126 3.27 7.50 -6.49
CA VAL A 126 3.71 8.22 -5.29
C VAL A 126 5.09 8.88 -5.47
N LYS A 127 5.20 10.15 -5.05
CA LYS A 127 6.44 10.95 -5.02
C LYS A 127 6.83 11.29 -3.60
N GLN A 128 8.11 11.60 -3.37
CA GLN A 128 8.60 11.99 -2.03
C GLN A 128 7.81 13.17 -1.42
N THR A 129 7.38 14.11 -2.27
CA THR A 129 6.58 15.28 -1.87
C THR A 129 5.17 14.93 -1.38
N ASP A 130 4.71 13.70 -1.61
CA ASP A 130 3.40 13.23 -1.15
C ASP A 130 3.44 12.81 0.32
N GLN A 131 4.63 12.59 0.90
CA GLN A 131 4.81 12.28 2.32
C GLN A 131 4.20 13.38 3.19
N SER A 132 3.11 13.05 3.89
CA SER A 132 2.30 13.99 4.64
C SER A 132 1.24 13.22 5.44
N MET A 133 0.54 13.92 6.33
CA MET A 133 -0.68 13.41 6.93
C MET A 133 -1.87 13.81 6.05
N TYR A 134 -2.72 12.86 5.71
CA TYR A 134 -3.96 13.06 4.98
C TYR A 134 -5.12 12.88 5.93
N GLN A 135 -6.18 13.66 5.75
CA GLN A 135 -7.39 13.58 6.55
C GLN A 135 -8.59 13.34 5.65
N CYS A 136 -9.35 12.29 5.94
CA CYS A 136 -10.70 12.13 5.44
C CYS A 136 -11.67 12.79 6.43
N HIS A 137 -12.62 13.56 5.93
CA HIS A 137 -13.67 14.21 6.70
C HIS A 137 -15.02 13.90 6.06
N VAL A 138 -15.87 13.21 6.81
CA VAL A 138 -17.21 12.83 6.38
C VAL A 138 -18.21 13.69 7.14
N ILE A 139 -19.12 14.33 6.43
CA ILE A 139 -20.21 15.14 6.98
C ILE A 139 -21.54 14.56 6.52
N LEU A 140 -22.48 14.44 7.46
CA LEU A 140 -23.86 14.11 7.21
C LEU A 140 -24.76 14.92 8.14
N ASN A 141 -25.61 15.78 7.58
CA ASN A 141 -26.48 16.66 8.35
C ASN A 141 -25.65 17.48 9.37
N SER A 142 -25.92 17.32 10.67
CA SER A 142 -25.20 17.97 11.76
C SER A 142 -24.05 17.14 12.35
N ILE A 143 -23.77 15.95 11.81
CA ILE A 143 -22.77 15.03 12.34
C ILE A 143 -21.56 14.99 11.39
N SER A 144 -20.35 15.04 11.95
CA SER A 144 -19.11 14.89 11.19
C SER A 144 -18.16 13.90 11.85
N SER A 145 -17.43 13.13 11.04
CA SER A 145 -16.38 12.20 11.48
C SER A 145 -15.09 12.46 10.70
N ARG A 146 -13.93 12.29 11.35
CA ARG A 146 -12.61 12.51 10.74
C ARG A 146 -11.69 11.34 11.01
N SER A 147 -10.88 10.98 10.02
CA SER A 147 -9.81 9.98 10.16
C SER A 147 -8.54 10.48 9.51
N ASN A 148 -7.42 10.36 10.20
CA ASN A 148 -6.10 10.74 9.71
C ASN A 148 -5.31 9.50 9.27
N ILE A 149 -4.50 9.64 8.23
CA ILE A 149 -3.54 8.63 7.79
C ILE A 149 -2.22 9.31 7.40
N ARG A 150 -1.10 8.82 7.92
CA ARG A 150 0.24 9.31 7.60
C ARG A 150 0.82 8.49 6.45
N LEU A 151 0.94 9.10 5.28
CA LEU A 151 1.67 8.52 4.16
C LEU A 151 3.16 8.75 4.36
N ILE A 152 3.94 7.68 4.50
CA ILE A 152 5.40 7.69 4.49
C ILE A 152 5.84 7.22 3.12
N VAL A 153 6.74 7.97 2.47
CA VAL A 153 7.28 7.59 1.17
C VAL A 153 8.63 6.94 1.37
N GLU A 154 8.72 5.67 1.01
CA GLU A 154 9.94 4.89 1.17
C GLU A 154 10.89 5.14 -0.01
N ASP A 155 12.13 5.48 0.33
CA ASP A 155 13.24 5.64 -0.62
C ASP A 155 13.89 4.27 -0.85
N ILE A 156 13.11 3.34 -1.41
CA ILE A 156 13.53 1.98 -1.77
C ILE A 156 13.38 1.80 -3.29
N THR A 157 14.46 1.36 -3.93
CA THR A 157 14.51 0.97 -5.34
C THR A 157 14.55 -0.55 -5.41
N VAL A 158 13.73 -1.13 -6.28
CA VAL A 158 13.67 -2.58 -6.51
C VAL A 158 14.18 -2.88 -7.92
N ASN A 159 15.12 -3.79 -8.04
CA ASN A 159 15.74 -4.16 -9.31
C ASN A 159 15.87 -5.68 -9.43
N ILE A 160 15.32 -6.27 -10.49
CA ILE A 160 15.30 -7.71 -10.74
C ILE A 160 16.23 -8.04 -11.92
N GLN A 161 17.08 -9.07 -11.79
CA GLN A 161 17.95 -9.58 -12.86
C GLN A 161 17.94 -11.11 -12.95
N PRO A 162 17.86 -11.69 -14.17
CA PRO A 162 17.57 -11.01 -15.43
C PRO A 162 16.10 -10.54 -15.50
N SER A 163 15.78 -9.58 -16.38
CA SER A 163 14.40 -9.14 -16.65
C SER A 163 13.57 -10.22 -17.35
N ASP A 164 14.23 -11.06 -18.12
CA ASP A 164 13.67 -12.11 -18.95
C ASP A 164 14.76 -13.15 -19.23
N ILE A 165 14.36 -14.41 -19.33
CA ILE A 165 15.27 -15.51 -19.68
C ILE A 165 14.50 -16.61 -20.40
N ILE A 166 15.10 -17.16 -21.43
CA ILE A 166 14.61 -18.34 -22.14
C ILE A 166 15.50 -19.51 -21.73
N VAL A 167 14.90 -20.57 -21.22
CA VAL A 167 15.63 -21.75 -20.74
C VAL A 167 14.91 -23.02 -21.21
N GLU A 168 15.68 -24.07 -21.47
CA GLU A 168 15.10 -25.36 -21.86
C GLU A 168 14.37 -26.02 -20.67
N ALA A 169 13.27 -26.71 -20.97
CA ALA A 169 12.52 -27.42 -19.95
C ALA A 169 13.42 -28.43 -19.21
N GLY A 170 13.30 -28.46 -17.88
CA GLY A 170 14.11 -29.30 -17.00
C GLY A 170 15.44 -28.69 -16.57
N GLN A 171 15.92 -27.61 -17.22
CA GLN A 171 17.12 -26.91 -16.76
C GLN A 171 16.85 -26.00 -15.56
N SER A 172 17.90 -25.68 -14.81
CA SER A 172 17.83 -24.75 -13.69
C SER A 172 18.02 -23.30 -14.13
N THR A 173 17.25 -22.38 -13.54
CA THR A 173 17.37 -20.93 -13.76
C THR A 173 17.33 -20.18 -12.43
N GLN A 174 17.75 -18.91 -12.43
CA GLN A 174 17.71 -18.07 -11.25
C GLN A 174 17.37 -16.61 -11.58
N PHE A 175 16.64 -15.98 -10.66
CA PHE A 175 16.36 -14.55 -10.64
C PHE A 175 16.90 -13.96 -9.34
N SER A 176 17.50 -12.79 -9.43
CA SER A 176 17.89 -11.98 -8.27
C SER A 176 17.03 -10.73 -8.21
N CYS A 177 16.68 -10.30 -6.99
CA CYS A 177 15.92 -9.10 -6.73
C CYS A 177 16.63 -8.31 -5.62
N ASN A 178 17.03 -7.09 -5.94
CA ASN A 178 17.80 -6.20 -5.10
C ASN A 178 16.92 -5.04 -4.66
N PHE A 179 16.71 -4.93 -3.35
CA PHE A 179 16.12 -3.77 -2.70
C PHE A 179 17.26 -2.86 -2.23
N THR A 180 17.37 -1.65 -2.78
CA THR A 180 18.36 -0.65 -2.33
C THR A 180 17.64 0.55 -1.76
N GLY A 181 18.09 1.09 -0.63
CA GLY A 181 17.41 2.24 -0.03
C GLY A 181 18.05 2.76 1.24
N LYS A 182 17.54 3.89 1.73
CA LYS A 182 17.99 4.49 3.00
C LYS A 182 17.53 3.72 4.23
N LYS A 183 16.41 2.98 4.11
CA LYS A 183 15.90 2.10 5.16
C LYS A 183 16.29 0.66 4.82
N ARG A 184 16.70 -0.08 5.84
CA ARG A 184 16.95 -1.52 5.74
C ARG A 184 15.62 -2.26 5.50
N VAL A 185 15.55 -3.00 4.40
CA VAL A 185 14.44 -3.92 4.11
C VAL A 185 14.68 -5.22 4.85
N ARG A 186 13.74 -5.65 5.69
CA ARG A 186 13.87 -6.92 6.42
C ARG A 186 13.51 -8.09 5.51
N ARG A 187 14.22 -9.21 5.61
CA ARG A 187 13.98 -10.39 4.77
C ARG A 187 12.57 -10.94 4.95
N GLU A 188 11.98 -10.80 6.13
CA GLU A 188 10.64 -11.30 6.44
C GLU A 188 9.55 -10.55 5.67
N THR A 189 9.83 -9.35 5.16
CA THR A 189 8.86 -8.59 4.37
C THR A 189 8.99 -8.84 2.87
N VAL A 190 10.01 -9.58 2.41
CA VAL A 190 10.25 -9.79 0.98
C VAL A 190 9.48 -11.00 0.46
N THR A 191 8.79 -10.87 -0.67
CA THR A 191 8.05 -11.97 -1.30
C THR A 191 8.21 -11.97 -2.81
N TRP A 192 8.41 -13.15 -3.38
CA TRP A 192 8.34 -13.42 -4.81
C TRP A 192 6.92 -13.81 -5.20
N LEU A 193 6.42 -13.21 -6.27
CA LEU A 193 5.08 -13.41 -6.79
C LEU A 193 5.14 -13.81 -8.26
N LYS A 194 4.29 -14.75 -8.64
CA LYS A 194 3.91 -15.04 -10.02
C LYS A 194 2.41 -14.79 -10.13
N ASP A 195 1.99 -13.95 -11.07
CA ASP A 195 0.56 -13.65 -11.32
C ASP A 195 -0.17 -13.16 -10.06
N ASP A 196 0.49 -12.27 -9.29
CA ASP A 196 0.06 -11.76 -7.98
C ASP A 196 -0.06 -12.82 -6.86
N GLN A 197 0.34 -14.07 -7.10
CA GLN A 197 0.31 -15.16 -6.13
C GLN A 197 1.73 -15.47 -5.60
N PRO A 198 1.91 -15.69 -4.28
CA PRO A 198 3.18 -16.12 -3.71
C PRO A 198 3.67 -17.42 -4.33
N ILE A 199 4.93 -17.46 -4.74
CA ILE A 199 5.56 -18.69 -5.22
C ILE A 199 5.72 -19.66 -4.06
N ALA A 200 5.07 -20.82 -4.15
CA ALA A 200 5.22 -21.88 -3.16
C ALA A 200 6.58 -22.58 -3.35
N VAL A 201 7.44 -22.54 -2.32
CA VAL A 201 8.80 -23.12 -2.31
C VAL A 201 8.81 -24.67 -2.39
N ASN A 202 7.64 -25.30 -2.57
CA ASN A 202 7.46 -26.74 -2.43
C ASN A 202 7.54 -27.49 -3.78
N GLN A 203 7.72 -26.79 -4.91
CA GLN A 203 7.59 -27.36 -6.27
C GLN A 203 8.89 -27.37 -7.10
N GLY A 204 10.05 -27.25 -6.44
CA GLY A 204 11.37 -27.21 -7.08
C GLY A 204 11.99 -25.82 -7.14
N GLU A 205 11.42 -24.86 -6.42
CA GLU A 205 11.91 -23.51 -6.22
C GLU A 205 12.63 -23.36 -4.87
N ILE A 206 13.71 -22.59 -4.81
CA ILE A 206 14.35 -22.17 -3.57
C ILE A 206 14.45 -20.65 -3.55
N ILE A 207 14.00 -20.04 -2.45
CA ILE A 207 14.16 -18.60 -2.21
C ILE A 207 15.21 -18.42 -1.12
N SER A 208 16.26 -17.67 -1.41
CA SER A 208 17.28 -17.29 -0.44
C SER A 208 17.36 -15.77 -0.33
N THR A 209 17.21 -15.22 0.87
CA THR A 209 17.28 -13.77 1.11
C THR A 209 18.47 -13.44 2.01
N SER A 210 19.27 -12.47 1.59
CA SER A 210 20.44 -11.93 2.27
C SER A 210 20.22 -10.45 2.59
N GLU A 211 20.55 -10.04 3.80
CA GLU A 211 20.38 -8.66 4.26
C GLU A 211 21.72 -7.99 4.52
N TYR A 212 21.89 -6.80 3.96
CA TYR A 212 22.96 -5.85 4.20
C TYR A 212 22.36 -4.50 4.65
N PRO A 213 23.15 -3.58 5.23
CA PRO A 213 22.61 -2.35 5.83
C PRO A 213 21.69 -1.51 4.93
N ASN A 214 22.02 -1.40 3.64
CA ASN A 214 21.27 -0.60 2.65
C ASN A 214 20.80 -1.43 1.46
N VAL A 215 21.03 -2.74 1.48
CA VAL A 215 20.73 -3.64 0.37
C VAL A 215 20.14 -4.92 0.94
N THR A 216 18.96 -5.30 0.47
CA THR A 216 18.42 -6.64 0.72
C THR A 216 18.30 -7.35 -0.61
N MET A 217 18.95 -8.49 -0.74
CA MET A 217 18.99 -9.26 -1.96
C MET A 217 18.26 -10.57 -1.73
N THR A 218 17.26 -10.87 -2.56
CA THR A 218 16.61 -12.18 -2.59
C THR A 218 16.87 -12.85 -3.93
N VAL A 219 17.07 -14.16 -3.91
CA VAL A 219 17.34 -14.97 -5.10
C VAL A 219 16.31 -16.09 -5.15
N LEU A 220 15.58 -16.15 -6.25
CA LEU A 220 14.70 -17.25 -6.60
C LEU A 220 15.45 -18.18 -7.55
N LYS A 221 15.67 -19.43 -7.13
CA LYS A 221 16.23 -20.49 -7.98
C LYS A 221 15.13 -21.47 -8.33
N ILE A 222 15.02 -21.82 -9.61
CA ILE A 222 14.09 -22.82 -10.12
C ILE A 222 14.95 -23.98 -10.65
N PHE A 223 14.86 -25.16 -10.06
CA PHE A 223 15.76 -26.28 -10.41
C PHE A 223 15.33 -27.05 -11.66
N SER A 224 14.03 -27.09 -11.93
CA SER A 224 13.46 -27.79 -13.09
C SER A 224 12.42 -26.89 -13.74
N SER A 225 12.85 -26.17 -14.78
CA SER A 225 12.01 -25.22 -15.50
C SER A 225 10.89 -25.96 -16.24
N LYS A 226 9.64 -25.54 -16.04
CA LYS A 226 8.44 -26.15 -16.62
C LYS A 226 7.73 -25.13 -17.52
N PRO A 227 6.90 -25.58 -18.49
CA PRO A 227 6.06 -24.66 -19.26
C PRO A 227 5.17 -23.77 -18.38
N SER A 228 4.80 -24.21 -17.17
CA SER A 228 4.08 -23.39 -16.17
C SER A 228 4.88 -22.20 -15.62
N HIS A 229 6.18 -22.12 -15.90
CA HIS A 229 7.06 -20.99 -15.57
C HIS A 229 7.22 -20.01 -16.76
N THR A 230 6.51 -20.23 -17.88
CA THR A 230 6.54 -19.36 -19.07
C THR A 230 5.64 -18.14 -18.87
N GLY A 231 5.98 -17.01 -19.49
CA GLY A 231 5.18 -15.77 -19.50
C GLY A 231 5.70 -14.65 -18.59
N ILE A 232 6.83 -14.89 -17.92
CA ILE A 232 7.52 -13.93 -17.06
C ILE A 232 8.02 -12.72 -17.87
N GLU A 233 7.18 -11.70 -17.97
CA GLU A 233 7.63 -10.33 -18.23
C GLU A 233 7.87 -9.67 -16.88
N VAL A 234 9.08 -9.18 -16.61
CA VAL A 234 9.33 -8.38 -15.40
C VAL A 234 9.03 -6.92 -15.74
N LEU A 235 7.96 -6.38 -15.16
CA LEU A 235 7.75 -4.93 -15.18
C LEU A 235 8.81 -4.28 -14.28
N ASN A 236 9.69 -3.52 -14.90
CA ASN A 236 10.54 -2.57 -14.17
C ASN A 236 9.61 -1.53 -13.53
N PRO A 237 9.73 -1.24 -12.22
CA PRO A 237 8.92 -0.18 -11.59
C PRO A 237 9.12 1.21 -12.23
N ASN A 238 10.12 1.37 -13.11
CA ASN A 238 10.40 2.60 -13.85
C ASN A 238 9.84 2.67 -15.28
N THR A 239 9.22 1.61 -15.83
CA THR A 239 8.67 1.65 -17.20
C THR A 239 7.28 2.29 -17.21
N GLN A 240 7.24 3.54 -17.66
CA GLN A 240 6.01 4.29 -17.93
C GLN A 240 5.30 3.69 -19.16
N PHE A 241 3.99 3.40 -19.03
CA PHE A 241 3.05 3.45 -20.14
C PHE A 241 2.41 4.84 -20.18
#